data_AF-A0A7D5V9B9-F1
#
_entry.id   AF-A0A7D5V9B9-F1
#
_cell.length_a   1.000
_cell.length_b   1.000
_cell.length_c   1.000
_cell.angle_alpha   90.00
_cell.angle_beta   90.00
_cell.angle_gamma   90.00
#
_symmetry.space_group_name_H-M   'P 1'
#
loop_
_entity.id
_entity.type
_entity.pdbx_description
1 polymer ?
#
loop_
_entity_poly.entity_id
_entity_poly.type
_entity_poly.pdbx_seq_one_letter_code
_entity_poly.pdbx_strand_id
1 'polypeptide(L)' 'MSQQLEHLDEIAQEAWNGEYDRVDTLSTGERLYVAVASGRMREICPNDSIAYAVDRIGPEWMAHMLEVWRAAQQPKL' A
#
# COMPACT_ATOMS: atom_id res chain seq x y z
N MET A 1 6.55 7.04 13.52
CA MET A 1 5.96 5.84 12.90
C MET A 1 4.52 6.09 12.47
N SER A 2 3.61 6.57 13.34
CA SER A 2 2.21 6.85 12.92
C SER A 2 2.13 7.87 11.79
N GLN A 3 2.83 9.02 11.89
CA GLN A 3 2.81 10.06 10.83
C GLN A 3 3.29 9.56 9.46
N GLN A 4 4.22 8.62 9.41
CA GLN A 4 4.67 8.04 8.14
C GLN A 4 3.59 7.12 7.57
N LEU A 5 3.01 6.25 8.40
CA LEU A 5 1.95 5.35 7.97
C LEU A 5 0.67 6.10 7.57
N GLU A 6 0.30 7.15 8.30
CA GLU A 6 -0.80 8.06 7.96
C GLU A 6 -0.55 8.71 6.58
N HIS A 7 0.67 9.18 6.33
CA HIS A 7 1.05 9.71 5.02
C HIS A 7 0.97 8.67 3.90
N LEU A 8 1.38 7.44 4.16
CA LEU A 8 1.24 6.34 3.20
C LEU A 8 -0.22 5.94 3.00
N ASP A 9 -1.06 6.04 4.03
CA ASP A 9 -2.50 5.77 3.94
C ASP A 9 -3.20 6.81 3.04
N GLU A 10 -2.80 8.08 3.12
CA GLU A 10 -3.26 9.11 2.19
C GLU A 10 -2.91 8.74 0.74
N ILE A 11 -1.67 8.32 0.49
CA ILE A 11 -1.23 7.90 -0.85
C ILE A 11 -1.95 6.61 -1.29
N ALA A 12 -2.19 5.68 -0.36
CA ALA A 12 -2.95 4.47 -0.66
C ALA A 12 -4.41 4.78 -1.03
N GLN A 13 -5.01 5.81 -0.43
CA GLN A 13 -6.34 6.28 -0.78
C GLN A 13 -6.38 6.92 -2.18
N GLU A 14 -5.38 7.71 -2.54
CA GLU A 14 -5.20 8.26 -3.89
C GLU A 14 -5.02 7.13 -4.92
N ALA A 15 -4.12 6.18 -4.64
CA ALA A 15 -3.89 5.01 -5.48
C ALA A 15 -5.14 4.15 -5.65
N TRP A 16 -5.97 4.01 -4.62
CA TRP A 16 -7.25 3.32 -4.70
C TRP A 16 -8.17 3.97 -5.76
N ASN A 17 -8.19 5.32 -5.81
CA ASN A 17 -8.89 6.11 -6.84
C ASN A 17 -8.21 6.07 -8.22
N GLY A 18 -7.05 5.43 -8.36
CA GLY A 18 -6.29 5.35 -9.61
C GLY A 18 -5.30 6.50 -9.83
N GLU A 19 -5.00 7.28 -8.79
CA GLU A 19 -4.03 8.37 -8.83
C GLU A 19 -2.67 7.89 -8.30
N TYR A 20 -1.62 7.92 -9.13
CA TYR A 20 -0.32 7.31 -8.80
C TYR A 20 0.85 8.29 -8.70
N ASP A 21 0.61 9.59 -8.83
CA ASP A 21 1.67 10.60 -8.96
C ASP A 21 2.69 10.59 -7.81
N ARG A 22 2.24 10.23 -6.60
CA ARG A 22 3.07 10.21 -5.38
C ARG A 22 3.75 8.87 -5.11
N VAL A 23 3.46 7.84 -5.92
CA VAL A 23 3.97 6.48 -5.71
C VAL A 23 5.44 6.36 -6.10
N ASP A 24 5.89 7.06 -7.14
CA ASP A 24 7.25 6.91 -7.67
C ASP A 24 8.34 7.46 -6.74
N THR A 25 7.99 8.41 -5.87
CA THR A 25 8.91 8.99 -4.88
C THR A 25 9.15 8.10 -3.67
N LEU A 26 8.39 7.02 -3.51
CA LEU A 26 8.45 6.13 -2.36
C LEU A 26 9.62 5.15 -2.45
N SER A 27 10.19 4.81 -1.29
CA SER A 27 11.07 3.66 -1.18
C SER A 27 10.33 2.36 -1.54
N THR A 28 11.07 1.27 -1.79
CA THR A 28 10.46 -0.02 -2.13
C THR A 28 9.48 -0.51 -1.05
N GLY A 29 9.82 -0.39 0.23
CA GLY A 29 8.93 -0.84 1.32
C GLY A 29 7.65 -0.02 1.43
N GLU A 30 7.77 1.30 1.31
CA GLU A 30 6.63 2.23 1.31
C GLU A 30 5.72 1.99 0.10
N ARG A 31 6.31 1.78 -1.08
CA ARG A 31 5.57 1.49 -2.31
C ARG A 31 4.79 0.18 -2.19
N LEU A 32 5.40 -0.86 -1.63
CA LEU A 32 4.74 -2.14 -1.37
C LEU A 32 3.59 -1.98 -0.37
N TYR A 33 3.79 -1.20 0.69
CA TYR A 33 2.72 -0.88 1.64
C TYR A 33 1.51 -0.24 0.93
N VAL A 34 1.75 0.82 0.15
CA VAL A 34 0.72 1.53 -0.62
C VAL A 34 0.03 0.60 -1.61
N ALA A 35 0.79 -0.24 -2.32
CA ALA A 35 0.28 -1.18 -3.30
C ALA A 35 -0.65 -2.25 -2.69
N VAL A 36 -0.30 -2.78 -1.52
CA VAL A 36 -1.13 -3.76 -0.81
C VAL A 36 -2.36 -3.09 -0.21
N ALA A 37 -2.21 -1.94 0.46
CA ALA A 37 -3.32 -1.21 1.10
C ALA A 37 -4.38 -0.76 0.08
N SER A 38 -3.94 -0.22 -1.06
CA SER A 38 -4.84 0.25 -2.13
C SER A 38 -5.44 -0.86 -2.98
N GLY A 39 -4.93 -2.10 -2.88
CA GLY A 39 -5.32 -3.20 -3.78
C GLY A 39 -4.76 -3.08 -5.20
N ARG A 40 -3.79 -2.18 -5.43
CA ARG A 40 -3.21 -1.87 -6.75
C ARG A 40 -1.84 -2.50 -6.96
N MET A 41 -1.62 -3.71 -6.44
CA MET A 41 -0.35 -4.44 -6.61
C MET A 41 0.06 -4.57 -8.08
N ARG A 42 -0.89 -4.81 -8.98
CA ARG A 42 -0.62 -5.00 -10.41
C ARG A 42 -0.14 -3.71 -11.08
N GLU A 43 -0.70 -2.58 -10.68
CA GLU A 43 -0.41 -1.27 -11.25
C GLU A 43 0.87 -0.67 -10.66
N ILE A 44 1.09 -0.83 -9.36
CA ILE A 44 2.17 -0.17 -8.62
C ILE A 44 3.45 -1.03 -8.57
N CYS A 45 3.31 -2.34 -8.32
CA CYS A 45 4.43 -3.27 -8.19
C CYS A 45 4.23 -4.51 -9.08
N PRO A 46 4.16 -4.37 -10.42
CA PRO A 46 3.75 -5.43 -11.34
C PRO A 46 4.64 -6.68 -11.32
N ASN A 47 5.87 -6.56 -10.84
CA ASN A 47 6.85 -7.65 -10.83
C ASN A 47 6.94 -8.35 -9.46
N ASP A 48 6.26 -7.84 -8.43
CA ASP A 48 6.34 -8.35 -7.07
C ASP A 48 5.10 -9.18 -6.72
N SER A 49 5.31 -10.23 -5.91
CA SER A 49 4.21 -11.03 -5.37
C SER A 49 3.69 -10.44 -4.06
N ILE A 50 2.41 -10.67 -3.74
CA ILE A 50 1.83 -10.27 -2.44
C ILE A 50 2.60 -10.92 -1.27
N ALA A 51 3.03 -12.17 -1.43
CA ALA A 51 3.79 -12.87 -0.38
C ALA A 51 5.13 -12.16 -0.09
N TYR A 52 5.85 -11.75 -1.14
CA TYR A 52 7.06 -10.95 -1.01
C TYR A 52 6.78 -9.57 -0.39
N ALA A 53 5.70 -8.91 -0.83
CA ALA A 53 5.30 -7.61 -0.28
C ALA A 53 5.04 -7.68 1.22
N VAL A 54 4.24 -8.66 1.67
CA VAL A 54 3.91 -8.86 3.08
C VAL A 54 5.15 -9.13 3.93
N ASP A 55 6.07 -9.98 3.46
CA ASP A 55 7.34 -10.24 4.14
C ASP A 55 8.20 -8.97 4.25
N ARG A 56 8.27 -8.19 3.16
CA ARG A 56 9.09 -6.98 3.09
C ARG A 56 8.54 -5.80 3.89
N ILE A 57 7.22 -5.63 3.93
CA ILE A 57 6.52 -4.59 4.73
C ILE A 57 6.75 -4.85 6.22
N GLY A 58 6.71 -6.12 6.63
CA GLY A 58 6.97 -6.53 7.99
C GLY A 58 5.75 -6.40 8.91
N PRO A 59 5.80 -7.06 10.08
CA PRO A 59 4.62 -7.32 10.91
C PRO A 59 4.02 -6.06 11.53
N GLU A 60 4.83 -5.05 11.85
CA GLU A 60 4.38 -3.83 12.52
C GLU A 60 3.49 -2.97 11.60
N TRP A 61 3.92 -2.78 10.34
CA TRP A 61 3.16 -2.02 9.36
C TRP A 61 1.94 -2.81 8.88
N MET A 62 2.04 -4.13 8.78
CA MET A 62 0.89 -5.00 8.49
C MET A 62 -0.17 -4.94 9.59
N ALA A 63 0.22 -4.82 10.86
CA ALA A 63 -0.73 -4.67 11.96
C ALA A 63 -1.53 -3.36 11.85
N HIS A 64 -0.85 -2.24 11.56
CA HIS A 64 -1.51 -0.96 11.27
C HIS A 64 -2.43 -1.04 10.05
N MET A 65 -1.97 -1.68 8.97
CA MET A 65 -2.78 -1.86 7.76
C MET A 65 -4.07 -2.64 8.06
N LEU A 66 -4.02 -3.67 8.91
CA LEU A 66 -5.21 -4.41 9.33
C LEU A 66 -6.17 -3.56 10.16
N GLU A 67 -5.69 -2.58 10.93
CA GLU A 67 -6.54 -1.67 11.68
C GLU A 67 -7.31 -0.73 10.74
N VAL A 68 -6.62 -0.16 9.75
CA VAL A 68 -7.17 0.87 8.86
C VAL A 68 -7.96 0.28 7.69
N TRP A 69 -7.40 -0.74 7.02
CA TRP A 69 -7.85 -1.16 5.69
C TRP A 69 -8.64 -2.48 5.66
N ARG A 70 -8.76 -3.23 6.77
CA ARG A 70 -9.43 -4.56 6.77
C ARG A 70 -10.86 -4.59 6.21
N ALA A 71 -11.57 -3.46 6.28
CA ALA A 71 -12.94 -3.33 5.81
C ALA A 71 -13.04 -2.75 4.39
N ALA A 72 -11.91 -2.28 3.83
CA ALA A 72 -11.87 -1.73 2.49
C ALA A 72 -12.06 -2.85 1.45
N GLN A 73 -12.86 -2.56 0.42
CA GLN A 73 -12.99 -3.43 -0.73
C GLN A 73 -11.89 -3.13 -1.75
N GLN A 74 -11.49 -4.16 -2.50
CA GLN A 74 -10.60 -3.97 -3.64
C GLN A 74 -11.27 -3.04 -4.67
N PRO A 75 -10.51 -2.10 -5.25
CA PRO A 75 -11.05 -1.24 -6.29
C PRO A 75 -11.44 -2.10 -7.51
N LYS A 76 -12.54 -1.73 -8.16
CA LYS A 76 -12.98 -2.42 -9.38
C LYS A 76 -12.12 -1.96 -10.56
N LEU A 77 -11.81 -2.92 -11.44
CA LEU A 77 -11.16 -2.69 -12.73
C LEU A 77 -12.04 -1.82 -13.65
#